data_AF-A0AAX1DIY1-F1
#
_entry.id   AF-A0AAX1DIY1-F1
#
_cell.length_a   1.000
_cell.length_b   1.000
_cell.length_c   1.000
_cell.angle_alpha   90.00
_cell.angle_beta   90.00
_cell.angle_gamma   90.00
#
_symmetry.space_group_name_H-M   'P 1'
#
loop_
_entity.id
_entity.type
_entity.pdbx_description
1 polymer ?
#
loop_
_entity_poly.entity_id
_entity_poly.type
_entity_poly.pdbx_seq_one_letter_code
_entity_poly.pdbx_strand_id
1 'polypeptide(L)'
;MKTGLISLGLLATLLTGCDAGAQSLEWYKAHDKERNAKVEECKKASDPRGSEDCRNAIDASVRADGNITESKPKEWTLDGPKS
;
A
#
# COMPACT_ATOMS: atom_id res chain seq x y z
N MET A 1 -22.86 1.62 -45.10
CA MET A 1 -23.73 0.93 -44.13
C MET A 1 -22.85 0.50 -42.96
N LYS A 2 -23.21 0.94 -41.74
CA LYS A 2 -22.98 0.30 -40.43
C LYS A 2 -21.53 0.16 -39.92
N THR A 3 -21.14 1.05 -38.99
CA THR A 3 -20.94 0.78 -37.55
C THR A 3 -19.56 0.15 -37.29
N GLY A 4 -18.57 0.86 -36.76
CA GLY A 4 -18.58 1.53 -35.47
C GLY A 4 -18.06 0.56 -34.41
N LEU A 5 -16.76 0.60 -34.12
CA LEU A 5 -16.19 0.00 -32.91
C LEU A 5 -15.48 1.11 -32.15
N ILE A 6 -16.31 1.82 -31.41
CA ILE A 6 -15.92 2.71 -30.33
C ILE A 6 -15.07 1.86 -29.37
N SER A 7 -13.77 2.14 -29.31
CA SER A 7 -12.88 1.63 -28.26
C SER A 7 -13.23 2.35 -26.95
N LEU A 8 -14.40 2.01 -26.41
CA LEU A 8 -14.90 2.48 -25.14
C LEU A 8 -14.43 1.50 -24.05
N GLY A 9 -13.64 2.01 -23.12
CA GLY A 9 -13.54 1.41 -21.79
C GLY A 9 -12.43 0.38 -21.61
N LEU A 10 -11.18 0.86 -21.50
CA LEU A 10 -10.32 0.35 -20.43
C LEU A 10 -10.76 1.03 -19.13
N LEU A 11 -12.02 0.76 -18.73
CA LEU A 11 -12.44 0.94 -17.36
C LEU A 11 -11.80 -0.23 -16.63
N ALA A 12 -10.53 -0.05 -16.24
CA ALA A 12 -9.86 -0.94 -15.32
C ALA A 12 -10.80 -1.08 -14.13
N THR A 13 -11.38 -2.26 -14.05
CA THR A 13 -12.35 -2.63 -13.06
C THR A 13 -11.69 -2.43 -11.70
N LEU A 14 -12.03 -1.33 -11.04
CA LEU A 14 -11.92 -1.17 -9.61
C LEU A 14 -12.89 -2.19 -8.99
N LEU A 15 -12.50 -3.47 -9.05
CA LEU A 15 -13.05 -4.50 -8.18
C LEU A 15 -12.67 -4.09 -6.76
N THR A 16 -13.63 -3.42 -6.13
CA THR A 16 -14.00 -3.67 -4.74
C THR A 16 -13.60 -5.10 -4.35
N GLY A 17 -12.75 -5.22 -3.32
CA GLY A 17 -12.00 -6.42 -2.96
C GLY A 17 -12.73 -7.75 -3.17
N CYS A 18 -12.16 -8.62 -4.02
CA CYS A 18 -12.49 -10.03 -4.10
C CYS A 18 -11.39 -10.77 -4.89
N ASP A 19 -10.66 -11.65 -4.21
CA ASP A 19 -9.97 -12.82 -4.75
C ASP A 19 -8.96 -12.67 -5.91
N ALA A 20 -8.14 -11.62 -5.90
CA ALA A 20 -6.79 -11.74 -6.41
C ALA A 20 -5.87 -11.81 -5.19
N GLY A 21 -5.23 -12.96 -4.94
CA GLY A 21 -4.38 -13.17 -3.76
C GLY A 21 -3.45 -11.98 -3.49
N ALA A 22 -3.26 -11.66 -2.21
CA ALA A 22 -2.47 -10.51 -1.78
C ALA A 22 -1.12 -10.49 -2.51
N GLN A 23 -0.80 -9.37 -3.15
CA GLN A 23 0.50 -9.23 -3.80
C GLN A 23 1.58 -9.11 -2.74
N SER A 24 2.76 -9.68 -3.03
CA SER A 24 3.87 -9.64 -2.10
C SER A 24 4.48 -8.25 -2.02
N LEU A 25 5.13 -7.97 -0.90
CA LEU A 25 5.90 -6.75 -0.69
C LEU A 25 6.96 -6.54 -1.79
N GLU A 26 7.67 -7.60 -2.19
CA GLU A 26 8.68 -7.54 -3.25
C GLU A 26 8.07 -7.20 -4.62
N TRP A 27 6.86 -7.70 -4.90
CA TRP A 27 6.14 -7.33 -6.12
C TRP A 27 5.81 -5.83 -6.12
N TYR A 28 5.30 -5.30 -5.01
CA TYR A 28 5.00 -3.86 -4.89
C TYR A 28 6.23 -2.95 -4.92
N LYS A 29 7.41 -3.45 -4.53
CA LYS A 29 8.68 -2.72 -4.72
C LYS A 29 9.05 -2.59 -6.19
N ALA A 30 8.79 -3.61 -7.00
CA ALA A 30 9.06 -3.60 -8.44
C ALA A 30 7.96 -2.92 -9.26
N HIS A 31 6.77 -2.72 -8.68
CA HIS A 31 5.58 -2.20 -9.34
C HIS A 31 5.09 -0.90 -8.68
N ASP A 32 5.84 0.19 -8.82
CA ASP A 32 5.53 1.50 -8.21
C ASP A 32 4.13 2.04 -8.53
N LYS A 33 3.70 1.91 -9.80
CA LYS A 33 2.41 2.42 -10.25
C LYS A 33 1.25 1.67 -9.58
N GLU A 34 1.34 0.35 -9.52
CA GLU A 34 0.34 -0.51 -8.91
C GLU A 34 0.34 -0.36 -7.39
N ARG A 35 1.52 -0.23 -6.78
CA ARG A 35 1.68 0.10 -5.37
C ARG A 35 1.00 1.43 -5.03
N ASN A 36 1.29 2.49 -5.76
CA ASN A 36 0.72 3.81 -5.48
C ASN A 36 -0.81 3.80 -5.62
N ALA A 37 -1.35 3.15 -6.66
CA ALA A 37 -2.78 2.98 -6.82
C ALA A 37 -3.41 2.21 -5.64
N LYS A 38 -2.77 1.13 -5.20
CA LYS A 38 -3.22 0.34 -4.04
C LYS A 38 -3.14 1.13 -2.73
N VAL A 39 -2.05 1.85 -2.48
CA VAL A 39 -1.89 2.68 -1.27
C VAL A 39 -3.00 3.74 -1.19
N GLU A 40 -3.33 4.39 -2.31
CA GLU A 40 -4.43 5.37 -2.36
C GLU A 40 -5.81 4.74 -2.16
N GLU A 41 -6.02 3.49 -2.60
CA GLU A 41 -7.21 2.70 -2.27
C GLU A 41 -7.25 2.43 -0.74
N CYS A 42 -6.18 1.89 -0.17
CA CYS A 42 -6.09 1.53 1.24
C CYS A 42 -6.30 2.75 2.15
N LYS A 43 -5.78 3.93 1.80
CA LYS A 43 -6.00 5.17 2.57
C LYS A 43 -7.46 5.60 2.67
N LYS A 44 -8.31 5.20 1.73
CA LYS A 44 -9.75 5.52 1.74
C LYS A 44 -10.57 4.56 2.60
N ALA A 45 -10.00 3.41 2.95
CA ALA A 45 -10.64 2.44 3.83
C ALA A 45 -10.63 2.94 5.28
N SER A 46 -11.64 2.54 6.06
CA SER A 46 -11.67 2.82 7.50
C SER A 46 -10.51 2.14 8.26
N ASP A 47 -10.00 1.03 7.73
CA ASP A 47 -8.76 0.39 8.18
C ASP A 47 -7.76 0.27 7.01
N PRO A 48 -6.83 1.23 6.88
CA PRO A 48 -5.83 1.23 5.81
C PRO A 48 -4.84 0.06 5.84
N ARG A 49 -4.79 -0.73 6.91
CA ARG A 49 -3.91 -1.90 7.05
C ARG A 49 -4.68 -3.19 7.36
N GLY A 50 -5.99 -3.18 7.15
CA GLY A 50 -6.88 -4.30 7.49
C GLY A 50 -6.59 -5.56 6.66
N SER A 51 -6.15 -5.40 5.41
CA SER A 51 -5.78 -6.51 4.52
C SER A 51 -4.27 -6.67 4.37
N GLU A 52 -3.83 -7.90 4.08
CA GLU A 52 -2.41 -8.21 3.81
C GLU A 52 -1.90 -7.44 2.59
N ASP A 53 -2.73 -7.33 1.57
CA ASP A 53 -2.43 -6.58 0.35
C ASP A 53 -2.13 -5.10 0.66
N CYS A 54 -2.96 -4.47 1.48
CA CYS A 54 -2.74 -3.09 1.92
C CYS A 54 -1.49 -2.94 2.80
N ARG A 55 -1.23 -3.91 3.69
CA ARG A 55 0.00 -3.93 4.49
C ARG A 55 1.24 -3.99 3.61
N ASN A 56 1.24 -4.89 2.63
CA ASN A 56 2.36 -5.09 1.71
C ASN A 56 2.58 -3.86 0.82
N ALA A 57 1.51 -3.27 0.27
CA ALA A 57 1.62 -2.06 -0.56
C ALA A 57 2.15 -0.85 0.22
N ILE A 58 1.65 -0.64 1.45
CA ILE A 58 2.08 0.48 2.31
C ILE A 58 3.52 0.26 2.79
N ASP A 59 3.87 -0.95 3.22
CA ASP A 59 5.23 -1.26 3.68
C ASP A 59 6.25 -1.14 2.53
N ALA A 60 5.91 -1.63 1.34
CA ALA A 60 6.72 -1.41 0.15
C ALA A 60 6.92 0.07 -0.15
N SER A 61 5.90 0.92 0.09
CA SER A 61 6.00 2.37 -0.13
C SER A 61 6.96 3.03 0.86
N VAL A 62 6.85 2.70 2.14
CA VAL A 62 7.75 3.22 3.19
C VAL A 62 9.21 2.79 2.96
N ARG A 63 9.42 1.55 2.50
CA ARG A 63 10.77 1.00 2.28
C ARG A 63 11.39 1.37 0.93
N ALA A 64 10.58 1.62 -0.10
CA ALA A 64 11.06 2.08 -1.40
C ALA A 64 11.53 3.54 -1.34
N ASP A 65 10.88 4.39 -0.53
CA ASP A 65 11.19 5.82 -0.45
C ASP A 65 12.43 6.15 0.41
N GLY A 66 13.13 5.13 0.91
CA GLY A 66 14.58 5.17 1.21
C GLY A 66 15.11 6.19 2.22
N ASN A 67 14.27 6.99 2.85
CA ASN A 67 14.68 7.96 3.87
C ASN A 67 14.05 7.62 5.22
N ILE A 68 14.26 6.38 5.67
CA ILE A 68 14.07 6.05 7.08
C ILE A 68 15.19 6.80 7.81
N THR A 69 14.88 8.02 8.26
CA THR A 69 15.73 8.71 9.21
C THR A 69 15.77 7.84 10.45
N GLU A 70 16.85 7.06 10.62
CA GLU A 70 17.08 6.34 11.86
C GLU A 70 17.03 7.37 12.99
N SER A 71 16.01 7.26 13.84
CA SER A 71 15.94 8.09 15.02
C SER A 71 17.13 7.73 15.88
N LYS A 72 17.85 8.72 16.43
CA LYS A 72 18.87 8.42 17.45
C LYS A 72 18.25 7.50 18.51
N PRO A 73 18.95 6.43 18.95
CA PRO A 73 18.44 5.52 19.95
C PRO A 73 18.05 6.33 21.19
N LYS A 74 16.78 6.22 21.62
CA LYS A 74 16.36 6.76 22.91
C LYS A 74 16.91 5.85 23.99
N GLU A 75 17.82 6.38 24.79
CA GLU A 75 18.23 5.77 26.06
C GLU A 75 17.06 5.91 27.04
N TRP A 76 16.35 4.81 27.30
CA TRP A 76 15.31 4.77 28.31
C TRP A 76 15.98 4.51 29.66
N THR A 77 16.19 5.56 30.44
CA THR A 77 16.57 5.40 31.85
C THR A 77 15.33 4.92 32.62
N LEU A 78 15.41 3.69 33.14
CA LEU A 78 14.42 3.10 34.04
C LEU A 78 14.53 3.72 35.45
N ASP A 79 14.53 5.05 35.56
CA ASP A 79 14.48 5.73 36.86
C ASP A 79 13.04 6.19 37.11
N GLY A 80 12.18 5.22 37.38
CA GLY A 80 10.90 5.48 38.05
C GLY A 80 11.14 5.53 39.56
N PRO A 81 10.45 6.41 40.31
CA PRO A 81 10.64 6.49 41.76
C PRO A 81 10.25 5.14 42.39
N LYS A 82 11.24 4.52 43.03
CA LYS A 82 11.03 3.34 43.86
C LYS A 82 10.06 3.73 44.98
N SER A 83 8.91 3.05 45.03
CA SER A 83 7.92 3.18 46.10
C SER A 83 8.50 2.87 47.47
#